data_AF-A0A918QEG1-F1
#
_entry.id   AF-A0A918QEG1-F1
#
_cell.length_a   1.000
_cell.length_b   1.000
_cell.length_c   1.000
_cell.angle_alpha   90.00
_cell.angle_beta   90.00
_cell.angle_gamma   90.00
#
_symmetry.space_group_name_H-M   'P 1'
#
loop_
_entity.id
_entity.type
_entity.pdbx_description
1 polymer ?
#
loop_
_entity_poly.entity_id
_entity_poly.type
_entity_poly.pdbx_seq_one_letter_code
_entity_poly.pdbx_strand_id
1 'polypeptide(L)' 'MGLFSRKQPAPGPTPVVPVGPSAGEIDAAARALAQGDMAPAERLAAGAGDHGQAVAMQILTASIDHTPQD' A
#
# COMPACT_ATOMS: atom_id res chain seq x y z
N MET A 1 13.46 12.10 -50.94
CA MET A 1 12.35 12.56 -50.07
C MET A 1 12.20 11.53 -48.95
N GLY A 2 12.71 11.86 -47.76
CA GLY A 2 12.76 10.93 -46.63
C GLY A 2 11.44 10.89 -45.88
N LEU A 3 10.73 9.76 -45.95
CA LEU A 3 9.57 9.49 -45.11
C LEU A 3 10.05 8.80 -43.83
N PHE A 4 10.68 9.59 -42.96
CA PHE A 4 10.88 9.18 -41.57
C PHE A 4 9.54 9.31 -40.85
N SER A 5 8.73 8.25 -40.95
CA SER A 5 7.59 8.06 -40.06
C SER A 5 8.12 7.99 -38.63
N ARG A 6 8.06 9.13 -37.93
CA ARG A 6 8.20 9.20 -36.47
C ARG A 6 7.14 8.27 -35.88
N LYS A 7 7.52 7.02 -35.55
CA LYS A 7 6.77 6.23 -34.58
C LYS A 7 6.72 7.07 -33.31
N GLN A 8 5.53 7.59 -33.00
CA GLN A 8 5.26 8.13 -31.67
C GLN A 8 5.67 7.04 -30.66
N PRO A 9 6.45 7.38 -29.61
CA PRO A 9 6.63 6.44 -28.53
C PRO A 9 5.23 6.18 -27.96
N ALA A 10 4.85 4.90 -27.89
CA ALA A 10 3.64 4.48 -27.19
C ALA A 10 3.62 5.17 -25.81
N PRO A 11 2.44 5.58 -25.29
CA PRO A 11 2.37 6.09 -23.93
C PRO A 11 3.06 5.05 -23.04
N GLY A 12 4.13 5.48 -22.37
CA GLY A 12 4.90 4.64 -21.46
C GLY A 12 3.99 4.03 -20.41
N PRO A 13 4.44 2.98 -19.71
CA PRO A 13 3.63 2.30 -18.72
C PRO A 13 3.10 3.36 -17.77
N THR A 14 1.78 3.55 -17.76
CA THR A 14 1.10 4.32 -16.72
C THR A 14 1.69 3.83 -15.41
N PRO A 15 2.15 4.71 -14.50
CA PRO A 15 2.52 4.27 -13.17
C PRO A 15 1.29 3.54 -12.64
N VAL A 16 1.39 2.22 -12.58
CA VAL A 16 0.46 1.39 -11.83
C VAL A 16 0.68 1.86 -10.41
N VAL A 17 -0.06 2.90 -10.02
CA VAL A 17 -0.23 3.25 -8.62
C VAL A 17 -0.67 1.94 -8.01
N PRO A 18 0.14 1.31 -7.13
CA PRO A 18 -0.26 0.06 -6.55
C PRO A 18 -1.64 0.31 -5.96
N VAL A 19 -2.64 -0.46 -6.40
CA VAL A 19 -4.03 -0.39 -5.92
C VAL A 19 -4.04 -1.06 -4.54
N GLY A 20 -3.27 -0.48 -3.64
CA GLY A 20 -2.93 -1.03 -2.34
C GLY A 20 -2.41 0.10 -1.47
N PRO A 21 -2.58 -0.03 -0.14
CA PRO A 21 -2.14 0.99 0.79
C PRO A 21 -0.64 1.22 0.66
N SER A 22 -0.26 2.49 0.73
CA SER A 22 1.14 2.89 0.77
C SER A 22 1.82 2.41 2.05
N ALA A 23 3.14 2.28 2.02
CA ALA A 23 3.92 1.90 3.20
C ALA A 23 3.67 2.85 4.39
N GLY A 24 3.45 4.14 4.13
CA GLY A 24 3.12 5.12 5.18
C GLY A 24 1.74 4.91 5.82
N GLU A 25 0.75 4.46 5.05
CA GLU A 25 -0.57 4.12 5.58
C GLU A 25 -0.53 2.83 6.40
N ILE A 26 0.25 1.84 5.97
CA ILE A 26 0.50 0.61 6.72
C ILE A 26 1.18 0.94 8.06
N ASP A 27 2.21 1.79 8.04
CA ASP A 27 2.94 2.20 9.25
C ASP A 27 2.05 2.99 10.23
N ALA A 28 1.23 3.92 9.71
CA ALA A 28 0.29 4.67 10.54
C ALA A 28 -0.76 3.74 11.19
N ALA A 29 -1.30 2.78 10.44
CA ALA A 29 -2.23 1.79 10.98
C ALA A 29 -1.55 0.83 11.97
N ALA A 30 -0.30 0.43 11.71
CA ALA A 30 0.48 -0.43 12.60
C ALA A 30 0.77 0.25 13.94
N ARG A 31 1.12 1.54 13.91
CA ARG A 31 1.32 2.34 15.12
C ARG A 31 0.05 2.49 15.95
N ALA A 32 -1.08 2.73 15.29
CA ALA A 32 -2.38 2.80 15.96
C ALA A 32 -2.76 1.43 16.56
N LEU A 33 -2.50 0.34 15.82
CA LEU A 33 -2.74 -1.02 16.28
C LEU A 33 -1.91 -1.36 17.53
N ALA A 34 -0.64 -0.96 17.55
CA ALA A 34 0.24 -1.12 18.72
C ALA A 34 -0.24 -0.32 19.95
N GLN A 35 -1.03 0.74 19.74
CA GLN A 35 -1.68 1.51 20.81
C GLN A 35 -3.06 0.94 21.19
N GLY A 36 -3.49 -0.16 20.56
CA GLY A 36 -4.77 -0.82 20.81
C GLY A 36 -5.93 -0.32 19.92
N ASP A 37 -5.69 0.56 18.94
CA ASP A 37 -6.71 1.00 17.99
C ASP A 37 -6.68 0.17 16.70
N MET A 38 -7.68 -0.71 16.55
CA MET A 38 -7.82 -1.58 15.38
C MET A 38 -8.56 -0.93 14.21
N ALA A 39 -9.27 0.18 14.42
CA ALA A 39 -10.09 0.81 13.39
C ALA A 39 -9.33 1.23 12.12
N PRO A 40 -8.13 1.84 12.19
CA PRO A 40 -7.38 2.18 10.99
C PRO A 40 -6.89 0.94 10.23
N ALA A 41 -6.52 -0.13 10.94
CA ALA A 41 -6.09 -1.39 10.33
C ALA A 41 -7.24 -2.08 9.58
N GLU A 42 -8.42 -2.14 10.18
CA GLU A 42 -9.62 -2.69 9.56
C GLU A 42 -10.05 -1.89 8.33
N ARG A 43 -10.03 -0.55 8.42
CA ARG A 43 -10.36 0.31 7.28
C ARG A 43 -9.40 0.11 6.11
N LEU A 44 -8.10 -0.01 6.38
CA LEU A 44 -7.09 -0.30 5.36
C LEU A 44 -7.30 -1.67 4.72
N ALA A 45 -7.51 -2.70 5.54
CA ALA A 45 -7.71 -4.06 5.06
C ALA A 45 -9.01 -4.18 4.24
N ALA A 46 -10.09 -3.54 4.67
CA ALA A 46 -11.36 -3.51 3.93
C ALA A 46 -11.23 -2.72 2.62
N GLY A 47 -10.48 -1.62 2.61
CA GLY A 47 -10.22 -0.82 1.41
C GLY A 47 -9.33 -1.52 0.37
N ALA A 48 -8.53 -2.51 0.81
CA ALA A 48 -7.64 -3.28 -0.04
C ALA A 48 -8.34 -4.42 -0.82
N GLY A 49 -9.62 -4.68 -0.55
CA GLY A 49 -10.41 -5.70 -1.26
C GLY A 49 -9.78 -7.09 -1.18
N ASP A 50 -9.50 -7.72 -2.33
CA ASP A 50 -8.90 -9.05 -2.43
C ASP A 50 -7.50 -9.16 -1.77
N HIS A 51 -6.83 -8.02 -1.58
CA HIS A 51 -5.53 -7.95 -0.91
C HIS A 51 -5.66 -7.69 0.60
N GLY A 52 -6.88 -7.64 1.15
CA GLY A 52 -7.14 -7.28 2.55
C GLY A 52 -6.39 -8.15 3.55
N GLN A 53 -6.28 -9.46 3.29
CA GLN A 53 -5.51 -10.37 4.15
C GLN A 53 -4.00 -10.06 4.11
N ALA A 54 -3.45 -9.79 2.93
CA ALA A 54 -2.03 -9.44 2.78
C ALA A 54 -1.72 -8.10 3.44
N VAL A 55 -2.64 -7.14 3.36
CA VAL A 55 -2.55 -5.83 4.03
C VAL A 55 -2.64 -5.99 5.54
N ALA A 56 -3.59 -6.76 6.05
CA ALA A 56 -3.72 -7.03 7.48
C ALA A 56 -2.45 -7.68 8.06
N MET A 57 -1.86 -8.65 7.35
CA MET A 57 -0.59 -9.26 7.76
C MET A 57 0.58 -8.27 7.76
N GLN A 58 0.66 -7.36 6.80
CA GLN A 58 1.70 -6.33 6.78
C GLN A 58 1.56 -5.37 7.96
N ILE A 59 0.34 -4.93 8.26
CA ILE A 59 0.04 -4.06 9.40
C ILE A 59 0.37 -4.77 10.73
N LEU A 60 -0.05 -6.04 10.88
CA LEU A 60 0.28 -6.85 12.06
C LEU A 60 1.79 -6.98 12.25
N THR A 61 2.51 -7.28 11.17
CA THR A 61 3.98 -7.41 11.22
C THR A 61 4.63 -6.11 11.64
N ALA A 62 4.26 -4.98 11.01
CA ALA A 62 4.78 -3.66 11.36
C ALA A 62 4.37 -3.20 12.77
N SER A 63 3.23 -3.65 13.29
CA SER A 63 2.78 -3.25 14.63
C SER A 63 3.66 -3.80 15.75
N ILE A 64 4.36 -4.92 15.50
CA ILE A 64 5.30 -5.50 16.47
C ILE A 64 6.44 -4.52 16.74
N ASP A 65 6.96 -3.85 15.72
CA ASP A 65 8.03 -2.85 15.85
C ASP A 65 7.59 -1.61 16.66
N HIS A 66 6.28 -1.35 16.72
CA HIS A 66 5.69 -0.23 17.45
C HIS A 66 5.14 -0.60 18.83
N THR A 67 5.12 -1.89 19.18
CA THR A 67 4.62 -2.36 20.47
C THR A 67 5.70 -2.13 21.53
N PRO A 68 5.43 -1.37 22.62
CA PRO A 68 6.40 -1.20 23.68
C PRO A 68 6.72 -2.56 24.30
N GLN A 69 7.98 -2.96 24.27
CA GLN A 69 8.48 -4.14 24.97
C GLN A 69 8.67 -3.77 26.44
N ASP A 70 7.68 -4.12 27.26
CA ASP A 70 7.77 -4.05 28.74
C ASP A 70 8.61 -5.21 29.28
#